data_AF-A0A3E2YMK9-F1
#
_entry.id   AF-A0A3E2YMK9-F1
#
_cell.length_a   1.000
_cell.length_b   1.000
_cell.length_c   1.000
_cell.angle_alpha   90.00
_cell.angle_beta   90.00
_cell.angle_gamma   90.00
#
_symmetry.space_group_name_H-M   'P 1'
#
loop_
_entity.id
_entity.type
_entity.pdbx_description
1 polymer ?
#
loop_
_entity_poly.entity_id
_entity_poly.type
_entity_poly.pdbx_seq_one_letter_code
_entity_poly.pdbx_strand_id
1 'polypeptide(L)'
;MSLENTIIGRTGEVGTMIDGLDSARSTARRMDRRMTSTGSDDGSLLRPVAASTGRGPVLVRGDQAVYAARRLGELLYGRPPGVTGHQWSSAGREGFDHVVCAASTGRPLFAVEVGPPVPPGSAAQRAERMKDAVCAAVGLAVLRIASPTLRAADHGRRIVEYVIDARAYADAVRPDPGHTEPNDVTPVAFRDIVGRLPDGRSGHVNDLGALARAAAVEAYVSRRLVDPIVRGLHVRWADGPAEGWSWVEVRPGRCLVERVRVWEHRISCGVDPGRLAEDLAAVAVGERLRGLDGGEPELVAREQLDGDIRRLGARRDEMRNGFGFDHLCVD
;
A
#
# COMPACT_ATOMS: atom_id res chain seq x y z
N MET A 1 -34.89 -29.96 50.45
CA MET A 1 -35.21 -28.58 50.83
C MET A 1 -35.39 -27.83 49.51
N SER A 2 -36.50 -27.92 48.76
CA SER A 2 -37.93 -27.72 49.12
C SER A 2 -38.10 -26.30 49.70
N LEU A 3 -38.87 -25.36 49.17
CA LEU A 3 -40.07 -25.33 48.31
C LEU A 3 -39.99 -24.10 47.36
N GLU A 4 -40.41 -24.11 46.10
CA GLU A 4 -41.81 -24.02 45.58
C GLU A 4 -42.68 -22.94 46.23
N ASN A 5 -43.14 -21.97 45.42
CA ASN A 5 -44.53 -21.57 45.47
C ASN A 5 -45.04 -21.05 44.11
N THR A 6 -46.08 -21.75 43.66
CA THR A 6 -46.92 -21.59 42.48
C THR A 6 -48.19 -20.83 42.88
N ILE A 7 -48.90 -20.22 41.90
CA ILE A 7 -50.38 -20.12 41.72
C ILE A 7 -50.61 -19.00 40.66
N ILE A 8 -51.00 -19.24 39.40
CA ILE A 8 -52.21 -19.86 38.78
C ILE A 8 -53.45 -18.94 38.74
N GLY A 9 -53.98 -18.75 37.52
CA GLY A 9 -55.43 -18.62 37.21
C GLY A 9 -55.78 -17.39 36.36
N ARG A 10 -56.07 -17.52 35.04
CA ARG A 10 -57.39 -17.79 34.39
C ARG A 10 -58.39 -16.62 34.61
N THR A 11 -59.17 -16.08 33.66
CA THR A 11 -59.84 -16.62 32.45
C THR A 11 -60.64 -15.48 31.80
N GLY A 12 -60.75 -15.47 30.45
CA GLY A 12 -61.94 -15.13 29.62
C GLY A 12 -62.54 -13.72 29.74
N GLU A 13 -63.37 -13.20 28.85
CA GLU A 13 -63.90 -13.55 27.53
C GLU A 13 -64.60 -12.28 27.01
N VAL A 14 -64.49 -12.02 25.70
CA VAL A 14 -65.57 -11.63 24.76
C VAL A 14 -66.41 -10.35 25.05
N GLY A 15 -66.48 -9.46 24.04
CA GLY A 15 -67.53 -8.44 23.98
C GLY A 15 -67.31 -7.33 22.95
N THR A 16 -67.88 -7.54 21.77
CA THR A 16 -68.05 -6.65 20.61
C THR A 16 -68.81 -5.34 20.87
N MET A 17 -68.48 -4.27 20.14
CA MET A 17 -69.37 -3.27 19.47
C MET A 17 -68.48 -2.12 18.94
N ILE A 18 -68.19 -2.02 17.62
CA ILE A 18 -68.93 -1.30 16.57
C ILE A 18 -69.59 0.01 17.04
N ASP A 19 -68.94 1.13 16.68
CA ASP A 19 -69.51 2.37 16.11
C ASP A 19 -68.27 3.19 15.68
N GLY A 20 -68.05 3.54 14.42
CA GLY A 20 -68.92 4.37 13.59
C GLY A 20 -68.44 5.81 13.72
N LEU A 21 -67.47 6.25 12.90
CA LEU A 21 -67.17 7.68 12.75
C LEU A 21 -66.61 8.03 11.37
N ASP A 22 -67.33 8.99 10.82
CA ASP A 22 -67.22 9.76 9.59
C ASP A 22 -65.82 10.21 9.14
N SER A 23 -65.63 10.06 7.82
CA SER A 23 -65.49 11.17 6.88
C SER A 23 -64.77 12.45 7.34
N ALA A 24 -63.54 12.63 6.86
CA ALA A 24 -63.05 13.94 6.44
C ALA A 24 -61.90 13.77 5.43
N ARG A 25 -62.24 13.78 4.14
CA ARG A 25 -61.30 14.08 3.06
C ARG A 25 -60.91 15.55 3.18
N SER A 26 -59.62 15.83 3.46
CA SER A 26 -59.07 17.16 3.26
C SER A 26 -57.62 17.10 2.78
N THR A 27 -57.43 17.66 1.59
CA THR A 27 -56.32 18.52 1.16
C THR A 27 -54.88 17.99 1.04
N ALA A 28 -54.37 18.18 -0.18
CA ALA A 28 -53.02 18.63 -0.51
C ALA A 28 -51.85 17.66 -0.30
N ARG A 29 -51.45 16.99 -1.40
CA ARG A 29 -50.06 16.58 -1.63
C ARG A 29 -49.56 17.14 -2.96
N ARG A 30 -48.98 18.33 -2.89
CA ARG A 30 -48.00 18.85 -3.86
C ARG A 30 -46.94 19.62 -3.07
N MET A 31 -45.86 18.95 -2.69
CA MET A 31 -44.50 19.52 -2.73
C MET A 31 -43.46 18.47 -2.34
N ASP A 32 -42.54 18.29 -3.27
CA ASP A 32 -41.09 18.20 -3.10
C ASP A 32 -40.38 17.04 -2.39
N ARG A 33 -39.36 16.59 -3.13
CA ARG A 33 -38.06 16.06 -2.70
C ARG A 33 -38.03 14.72 -1.95
N ARG A 34 -37.69 13.68 -2.73
CA ARG A 34 -36.29 13.19 -2.72
C ARG A 34 -36.04 12.45 -4.03
N MET A 35 -35.30 13.09 -4.93
CA MET A 35 -34.47 12.34 -5.86
C MET A 35 -33.51 11.54 -5.00
N THR A 36 -33.78 10.26 -4.82
CA THR A 36 -32.74 9.28 -4.53
C THR A 36 -31.88 9.19 -5.79
N SER A 37 -30.95 10.14 -5.92
CA SER A 37 -29.78 9.99 -6.77
C SER A 37 -28.93 8.86 -6.16
N THR A 38 -29.34 7.62 -6.39
CA THR A 38 -28.37 6.54 -6.53
C THR A 38 -27.57 6.89 -7.77
N GLY A 39 -26.46 7.61 -7.57
CA GLY A 39 -25.44 7.79 -8.58
C GLY A 39 -24.97 6.41 -8.97
N SER A 40 -25.57 5.90 -10.04
CA SER A 40 -25.26 4.58 -10.57
C SER A 40 -23.82 4.60 -11.02
N ASP A 41 -23.03 3.67 -10.50
CA ASP A 41 -21.65 3.35 -10.86
C ASP A 41 -21.56 2.77 -12.30
N ASP A 42 -22.53 3.10 -13.17
CA ASP A 42 -22.78 2.52 -14.50
C ASP A 42 -21.67 2.81 -15.53
N GLY A 43 -20.63 3.56 -15.15
CA GLY A 43 -19.46 3.86 -15.98
C GLY A 43 -18.19 3.11 -15.59
N SER A 44 -18.18 2.36 -14.48
CA SER A 44 -16.97 1.66 -14.02
C SER A 44 -16.84 0.29 -14.68
N LEU A 45 -15.84 0.14 -15.56
CA LEU A 45 -15.46 -1.18 -16.09
C LEU A 45 -14.84 -2.11 -15.05
N LEU A 46 -14.47 -1.60 -13.86
CA LEU A 46 -13.95 -2.40 -12.77
C LEU A 46 -15.06 -3.26 -12.16
N ARG A 47 -14.79 -4.56 -12.13
CA ARG A 47 -15.66 -5.60 -11.58
C ARG A 47 -15.36 -5.79 -10.09
N PRO A 48 -16.40 -5.85 -9.22
CA PRO A 48 -16.24 -6.28 -7.85
C PRO A 48 -15.56 -7.65 -7.74
N VAL A 49 -14.53 -7.73 -6.90
CA VAL A 49 -13.87 -8.97 -6.56
C VAL A 49 -14.72 -9.64 -5.48
N ALA A 50 -15.52 -10.63 -5.87
CA ALA A 50 -16.21 -11.47 -4.91
C ALA A 50 -15.21 -12.41 -4.21
N ALA A 51 -15.47 -12.75 -2.95
CA ALA A 51 -14.94 -13.96 -2.37
C ALA A 51 -15.53 -15.15 -3.16
N SER A 52 -14.83 -15.58 -4.21
CA SER A 52 -15.17 -16.82 -4.92
C SER A 52 -14.98 -17.98 -3.95
N THR A 53 -15.79 -19.04 -4.09
CA THR A 53 -15.63 -20.28 -3.35
C THR A 53 -14.16 -20.74 -3.39
N GLY A 54 -13.49 -20.68 -2.22
CA GLY A 54 -12.10 -21.12 -2.04
C GLY A 54 -11.00 -20.04 -2.11
N ARG A 55 -11.28 -18.77 -2.40
CA ARG A 55 -10.28 -17.67 -2.33
C ARG A 55 -10.84 -16.41 -1.67
N GLY A 56 -10.89 -16.45 -0.35
CA GLY A 56 -11.19 -15.27 0.48
C GLY A 56 -10.05 -14.24 0.49
N PRO A 57 -10.28 -13.07 1.12
CA PRO A 57 -9.21 -12.10 1.31
C PRO A 57 -8.08 -12.66 2.18
N VAL A 58 -6.85 -12.30 1.86
CA VAL A 58 -5.65 -12.65 2.66
C VAL A 58 -5.45 -11.72 3.85
N LEU A 59 -6.12 -10.56 3.83
CA LEU A 59 -6.14 -9.57 4.89
C LEU A 59 -7.43 -8.75 4.78
N VAL A 60 -8.03 -8.42 5.92
CA VAL A 60 -9.05 -7.37 6.04
C VAL A 60 -8.50 -6.35 7.03
N ARG A 61 -8.47 -5.08 6.63
CA ARG A 61 -7.88 -3.98 7.41
C ARG A 61 -8.74 -2.73 7.22
N GLY A 62 -9.38 -2.28 8.30
CA GLY A 62 -10.37 -1.21 8.23
C GLY A 62 -11.54 -1.57 7.31
N ASP A 63 -11.88 -0.66 6.39
CA ASP A 63 -12.91 -0.83 5.37
C ASP A 63 -12.37 -1.45 4.07
N GLN A 64 -11.18 -2.07 4.09
CA GLN A 64 -10.51 -2.62 2.92
C GLN A 64 -10.24 -4.12 3.07
N ALA A 65 -10.40 -4.84 1.97
CA ALA A 65 -10.13 -6.27 1.84
C ALA A 65 -9.04 -6.49 0.78
N VAL A 66 -8.02 -7.29 1.12
CA VAL A 66 -6.88 -7.57 0.25
C VAL A 66 -7.01 -8.97 -0.31
N TYR A 67 -6.95 -9.10 -1.64
CA TYR A 67 -6.94 -10.38 -2.33
C TYR A 67 -5.58 -10.63 -2.96
N ALA A 68 -5.03 -11.83 -2.78
CA ALA A 68 -3.82 -12.24 -3.45
C ALA A 68 -4.09 -12.66 -4.91
N ALA A 69 -3.08 -12.46 -5.77
CA ALA A 69 -2.94 -13.02 -7.11
C ALA A 69 -4.22 -12.92 -7.97
N ARG A 70 -4.47 -11.73 -8.55
CA ARG A 70 -5.59 -11.50 -9.47
C ARG A 70 -5.10 -11.04 -10.84
N ARG A 71 -5.68 -11.62 -11.89
CA ARG A 71 -5.39 -11.17 -13.27
C ARG A 71 -6.17 -9.92 -13.59
N LEU A 72 -5.60 -9.03 -14.40
CA LEU A 72 -6.28 -7.81 -14.83
C LEU A 72 -7.61 -8.11 -15.52
N GLY A 73 -7.69 -9.18 -16.31
CA GLY A 73 -8.93 -9.63 -16.94
C GLY A 73 -10.02 -10.07 -15.96
N GLU A 74 -9.67 -10.49 -14.74
CA GLU A 74 -10.63 -10.85 -13.69
C GLU A 74 -11.23 -9.63 -13.00
N LEU A 75 -10.53 -8.50 -13.05
CA LEU A 75 -10.92 -7.23 -12.41
C LEU A 75 -11.81 -6.38 -13.30
N LEU A 76 -12.14 -6.83 -14.51
CA LEU A 76 -12.84 -6.03 -15.52
C LEU A 76 -14.04 -6.78 -16.10
N TYR A 77 -15.10 -6.04 -16.41
CA TYR A 77 -16.28 -6.58 -17.11
C TYR A 77 -16.02 -6.83 -18.60
N GLY A 78 -14.99 -6.21 -19.18
CA GLY A 78 -14.64 -6.36 -20.58
C GLY A 78 -13.50 -5.44 -21.02
N ARG A 79 -13.25 -5.42 -22.34
CA ARG A 79 -12.22 -4.58 -22.93
C ARG A 79 -12.60 -3.09 -22.80
N PRO A 80 -11.71 -2.23 -22.29
CA PRO A 80 -11.99 -0.79 -22.21
C PRO A 80 -12.03 -0.09 -23.57
N PRO A 81 -12.86 0.96 -23.74
CA PRO A 81 -12.78 1.86 -24.89
C PRO A 81 -11.36 2.41 -25.07
N GLY A 82 -10.92 2.57 -26.31
CA GLY A 82 -9.57 3.06 -26.63
C GLY A 82 -8.44 2.04 -26.46
N VAL A 83 -8.71 0.86 -25.89
CA VAL A 83 -7.76 -0.25 -25.81
C VAL A 83 -7.92 -1.16 -27.02
N THR A 84 -6.83 -1.44 -27.74
CA THR A 84 -6.84 -2.36 -28.88
C THR A 84 -7.08 -3.80 -28.43
N GLY A 85 -7.60 -4.65 -29.34
CA GLY A 85 -7.77 -6.08 -29.05
C GLY A 85 -6.47 -6.77 -28.64
N HIS A 86 -5.35 -6.41 -29.28
CA HIS A 86 -4.02 -6.93 -28.95
C HIS A 86 -3.60 -6.54 -27.53
N GLN A 87 -3.67 -5.24 -27.19
CA GLN A 87 -3.36 -4.77 -25.82
C GLN A 87 -4.20 -5.48 -24.77
N TRP A 88 -5.51 -5.64 -25.02
CA TRP A 88 -6.41 -6.35 -24.11
C TRP A 88 -6.03 -7.82 -23.93
N SER A 89 -5.79 -8.54 -25.03
CA SER A 89 -5.45 -9.97 -24.98
C SER A 89 -4.13 -10.26 -24.26
N SER A 90 -3.17 -9.33 -24.36
CA SER A 90 -1.89 -9.41 -23.68
C SER A 90 -2.03 -9.01 -22.21
N ALA A 91 -2.51 -7.79 -21.94
CA ALA A 91 -2.59 -7.23 -20.59
C ALA A 91 -3.56 -7.99 -19.68
N GLY A 92 -4.68 -8.50 -20.22
CA GLY A 92 -5.69 -9.22 -19.43
C GLY A 92 -5.18 -10.49 -18.76
N ARG A 93 -4.07 -11.07 -19.27
CA ARG A 93 -3.43 -12.26 -18.69
C ARG A 93 -2.44 -11.93 -17.56
N GLU A 94 -1.99 -10.69 -17.50
CA GLU A 94 -1.03 -10.24 -16.49
C GLU A 94 -1.69 -10.16 -15.11
N GLY A 95 -0.95 -10.60 -14.10
CA GLY A 95 -1.40 -10.68 -12.71
C GLY A 95 -0.87 -9.54 -11.85
N PHE A 96 -1.64 -9.15 -10.85
CA PHE A 96 -1.16 -8.37 -9.71
C PHE A 96 -0.95 -9.31 -8.53
N ASP A 97 0.07 -9.01 -7.73
CA ASP A 97 0.37 -9.80 -6.53
C ASP A 97 -0.71 -9.63 -5.48
N HIS A 98 -1.18 -8.39 -5.31
CA HIS A 98 -2.27 -8.06 -4.40
C HIS A 98 -3.22 -7.06 -5.06
N VAL A 99 -4.51 -7.19 -4.77
CA VAL A 99 -5.55 -6.22 -5.13
C VAL A 99 -6.30 -5.84 -3.87
N VAL A 100 -6.31 -4.55 -3.57
CA VAL A 100 -7.02 -3.99 -2.44
C VAL A 100 -8.37 -3.49 -2.92
N CYS A 101 -9.43 -3.95 -2.26
CA CYS A 101 -10.80 -3.61 -2.58
C CYS A 101 -11.49 -2.94 -1.39
N ALA A 102 -12.51 -2.13 -1.65
CA ALA A 102 -13.44 -1.70 -0.61
C ALA A 102 -14.19 -2.94 -0.08
N ALA A 103 -14.13 -3.20 1.23
CA ALA A 103 -14.69 -4.40 1.85
C ALA A 103 -16.22 -4.47 1.69
N SER A 104 -16.90 -3.32 1.65
CA SER A 104 -18.36 -3.23 1.52
C SER A 104 -18.88 -3.57 0.13
N THR A 105 -18.12 -3.29 -0.93
CA THR A 105 -18.57 -3.42 -2.32
C THR A 105 -17.75 -4.42 -3.13
N GLY A 106 -16.57 -4.82 -2.64
CA GLY A 106 -15.59 -5.61 -3.38
C GLY A 106 -14.93 -4.85 -4.54
N ARG A 107 -15.21 -3.56 -4.74
CA ARG A 107 -14.62 -2.78 -5.85
C ARG A 107 -13.11 -2.58 -5.66
N PRO A 108 -12.27 -2.85 -6.68
CA PRO A 108 -10.84 -2.56 -6.63
C PRO A 108 -10.56 -1.07 -6.38
N LEU A 109 -9.70 -0.78 -5.41
CA LEU A 109 -9.20 0.54 -5.07
C LEU A 109 -7.82 0.77 -5.66
N PHE A 110 -6.92 -0.20 -5.47
CA PHE A 110 -5.60 -0.22 -6.08
C PHE A 110 -5.03 -1.64 -6.13
N ALA A 111 -4.00 -1.83 -6.95
CA ALA A 111 -3.25 -3.08 -7.06
C ALA A 111 -1.77 -2.87 -6.72
N VAL A 112 -1.11 -3.95 -6.29
CA VAL A 112 0.31 -3.94 -5.91
C VAL A 112 1.06 -5.04 -6.66
N GLU A 113 2.26 -4.69 -7.12
CA GLU A 113 3.21 -5.58 -7.77
C GLU A 113 4.56 -5.51 -7.03
N VAL A 114 5.14 -6.66 -6.70
CA VAL A 114 6.45 -6.78 -6.06
C VAL A 114 7.27 -7.85 -6.77
N GLY A 115 8.33 -7.42 -7.46
CA GLY A 115 9.15 -8.35 -8.24
C GLY A 115 10.52 -7.81 -8.61
N PRO A 116 11.34 -8.60 -9.31
CA PRO A 116 12.65 -8.16 -9.78
C PRO A 116 12.52 -6.98 -10.76
N PRO A 117 13.54 -6.10 -10.85
CA PRO A 117 13.56 -5.05 -11.87
C PRO A 117 13.47 -5.64 -13.27
N VAL A 118 12.55 -5.10 -14.08
CA VAL A 118 12.37 -5.53 -15.46
C VAL A 118 13.46 -4.91 -16.35
N PRO A 119 14.20 -5.72 -17.14
CA PRO A 119 15.23 -5.20 -18.03
C PRO A 119 14.65 -4.28 -19.11
N PRO A 120 15.26 -3.11 -19.40
CA PRO A 120 14.84 -2.23 -20.49
C PRO A 120 14.84 -2.94 -21.85
N GLY A 121 13.83 -2.66 -22.67
CA GLY A 121 13.68 -3.27 -24.01
C GLY A 121 13.16 -4.71 -24.02
N SER A 122 13.00 -5.34 -22.86
CA SER A 122 12.56 -6.73 -22.76
C SER A 122 11.09 -6.93 -23.15
N ALA A 123 10.71 -8.18 -23.40
CA ALA A 123 9.31 -8.57 -23.59
C ALA A 123 8.45 -8.26 -22.36
N ALA A 124 8.99 -8.46 -21.16
CA ALA A 124 8.34 -8.12 -19.90
C ALA A 124 8.04 -6.62 -19.82
N GLN A 125 8.98 -5.75 -20.21
CA GLN A 125 8.76 -4.30 -20.21
C GLN A 125 7.63 -3.88 -21.17
N ARG A 126 7.50 -4.58 -22.31
CA ARG A 126 6.39 -4.35 -23.24
C ARG A 126 5.06 -4.79 -22.64
N ALA A 127 5.03 -5.92 -21.93
CA ALA A 127 3.84 -6.39 -21.22
C ALA A 127 3.41 -5.40 -20.12
N GLU A 128 4.36 -4.89 -19.33
CA GLU A 128 4.11 -3.84 -18.32
C GLU A 128 3.49 -2.59 -18.96
N ARG A 129 4.05 -2.08 -20.07
CA ARG A 129 3.47 -0.91 -20.77
C ARG A 129 2.05 -1.16 -21.26
N MET A 130 1.76 -2.37 -21.77
CA MET A 130 0.40 -2.73 -22.18
C MET A 130 -0.54 -2.79 -20.98
N LYS A 131 -0.08 -3.37 -19.87
CA LYS A 131 -0.81 -3.45 -18.61
C LYS A 131 -1.12 -2.06 -18.06
N ASP A 132 -0.13 -1.17 -18.01
CA ASP A 132 -0.26 0.21 -17.53
C ASP A 132 -1.26 1.00 -18.38
N ALA A 133 -1.25 0.83 -19.71
CA ALA A 133 -2.21 1.46 -20.60
C ALA A 133 -3.66 1.02 -20.30
N VAL A 134 -3.88 -0.27 -20.04
CA VAL A 134 -5.21 -0.78 -19.67
C VAL A 134 -5.62 -0.30 -18.28
N CYS A 135 -4.71 -0.30 -17.30
CA CYS A 135 -4.97 0.22 -15.95
C CYS A 135 -5.35 1.71 -15.98
N ALA A 136 -4.62 2.50 -16.77
CA ALA A 136 -4.92 3.91 -16.96
C ALA A 136 -6.31 4.12 -17.60
N ALA A 137 -6.67 3.33 -18.62
CA ALA A 137 -7.97 3.41 -19.30
C ALA A 137 -9.17 3.10 -18.37
N VAL A 138 -8.98 2.25 -17.37
CA VAL A 138 -10.04 1.86 -16.41
C VAL A 138 -9.94 2.59 -15.07
N GLY A 139 -8.95 3.47 -14.92
CA GLY A 139 -8.69 4.21 -13.69
C GLY A 139 -8.17 3.36 -12.53
N LEU A 140 -7.68 2.13 -12.77
CA LEU A 140 -7.10 1.29 -11.72
C LEU A 140 -5.75 1.87 -11.29
N ALA A 141 -5.65 2.23 -10.01
CA ALA A 141 -4.40 2.69 -9.42
C ALA A 141 -3.45 1.50 -9.16
N VAL A 142 -2.15 1.68 -9.41
CA VAL A 142 -1.15 0.62 -9.28
C VAL A 142 0.08 1.13 -8.54
N LEU A 143 0.53 0.35 -7.56
CA LEU A 143 1.82 0.51 -6.88
C LEU A 143 2.75 -0.60 -7.36
N ARG A 144 3.83 -0.25 -8.05
CA ARG A 144 4.84 -1.22 -8.51
C ARG A 144 6.12 -1.04 -7.73
N ILE A 145 6.64 -2.14 -7.19
CA ILE A 145 7.87 -2.20 -6.41
C ILE A 145 8.83 -3.16 -7.11
N ALA A 146 9.91 -2.61 -7.66
CA ALA A 146 11.00 -3.41 -8.20
C ALA A 146 12.10 -3.58 -7.15
N SER A 147 12.41 -4.83 -6.81
CA SER A 147 13.47 -5.21 -5.88
C SER A 147 14.10 -6.53 -6.29
N PRO A 148 15.44 -6.64 -6.29
CA PRO A 148 16.13 -7.91 -6.49
C PRO A 148 15.76 -8.95 -5.41
N THR A 149 15.52 -8.50 -4.18
CA THR A 149 15.31 -9.34 -3.01
C THR A 149 13.85 -9.51 -2.65
N LEU A 150 13.06 -8.43 -2.61
CA LEU A 150 11.69 -8.51 -2.12
C LEU A 150 10.83 -9.34 -3.06
N ARG A 151 9.95 -10.14 -2.45
CA ARG A 151 8.99 -11.02 -3.12
C ARG A 151 7.61 -10.80 -2.54
N ALA A 152 6.61 -10.81 -3.41
CA ALA A 152 5.22 -10.65 -3.01
C ALA A 152 4.74 -11.70 -1.99
N ALA A 153 5.15 -12.96 -2.15
CA ALA A 153 4.75 -14.05 -1.27
C ALA A 153 5.15 -13.82 0.19
N ASP A 154 6.35 -13.27 0.40
CA ASP A 154 6.92 -13.12 1.75
C ASP A 154 6.65 -11.72 2.33
N HIS A 155 6.64 -10.68 1.49
CA HIS A 155 6.64 -9.28 1.93
C HIS A 155 5.35 -8.54 1.59
N GLY A 156 4.61 -9.00 0.57
CA GLY A 156 3.52 -8.25 -0.04
C GLY A 156 2.40 -7.91 0.93
N ARG A 157 1.99 -8.85 1.79
CA ARG A 157 0.96 -8.60 2.82
C ARG A 157 1.33 -7.43 3.72
N ARG A 158 2.56 -7.40 4.23
CA ARG A 158 3.04 -6.34 5.13
C ARG A 158 3.17 -4.99 4.43
N ILE A 159 3.65 -4.98 3.20
CA ILE A 159 3.75 -3.77 2.38
C ILE A 159 2.35 -3.18 2.14
N VAL A 160 1.38 -4.03 1.78
CA VAL A 160 -0.01 -3.59 1.56
C VAL A 160 -0.62 -3.05 2.85
N GLU A 161 -0.47 -3.76 3.97
CA GLU A 161 -0.96 -3.32 5.28
C GLU A 161 -0.42 -1.93 5.65
N TYR A 162 0.89 -1.73 5.45
CA TYR A 162 1.53 -0.43 5.66
C TYR A 162 0.92 0.68 4.80
N VAL A 163 0.72 0.43 3.51
CA VAL A 163 0.15 1.41 2.58
C VAL A 163 -1.30 1.74 2.93
N ILE A 164 -2.08 0.74 3.38
CA ILE A 164 -3.47 0.96 3.84
C ILE A 164 -3.46 1.89 5.06
N ASP A 165 -2.65 1.58 6.07
CA ASP A 165 -2.59 2.35 7.31
C ASP A 165 -2.05 3.78 7.07
N ALA A 166 -1.00 3.92 6.24
CA ALA A 166 -0.43 5.20 5.88
C ALA A 166 -1.42 6.11 5.13
N ARG A 167 -2.19 5.54 4.19
CA ARG A 167 -3.24 6.28 3.47
C ARG A 167 -4.38 6.69 4.38
N ALA A 168 -4.87 5.77 5.20
CA ALA A 168 -5.94 6.06 6.15
C ALA A 168 -5.53 7.18 7.12
N TYR A 169 -4.29 7.15 7.61
CA TYR A 169 -3.75 8.22 8.43
C TYR A 169 -3.70 9.55 7.67
N ALA A 170 -3.12 9.56 6.45
CA ALA A 170 -3.00 10.77 5.64
C ALA A 170 -4.37 11.39 5.29
N ASP A 171 -5.40 10.58 5.10
CA ASP A 171 -6.77 11.04 4.88
C ASP A 171 -7.40 11.59 6.16
N ALA A 172 -7.15 10.96 7.32
CA ALA A 172 -7.68 11.40 8.61
C ALA A 172 -7.07 12.71 9.13
N VAL A 173 -5.81 13.01 8.77
CA VAL A 173 -5.13 14.24 9.19
C VAL A 173 -5.17 15.35 8.14
N ARG A 174 -5.84 15.11 7.00
CA ARG A 174 -5.98 16.14 5.96
C ARG A 174 -6.81 17.31 6.52
N PRO A 175 -6.30 18.55 6.48
CA PRO A 175 -7.05 19.70 6.98
C PRO A 175 -8.34 19.90 6.18
N ASP A 176 -9.41 20.30 6.87
CA ASP A 176 -10.71 20.53 6.24
C ASP A 176 -10.60 21.68 5.22
N PRO A 177 -11.09 21.49 3.97
CA PRO A 177 -11.07 22.54 2.98
C PRO A 177 -11.96 23.71 3.43
N GLY A 178 -11.35 24.76 3.96
CA GLY A 178 -12.02 25.96 4.44
C GLY A 178 -11.74 26.35 5.90
N HIS A 179 -11.03 25.51 6.67
CA HIS A 179 -10.56 25.86 8.01
C HIS A 179 -9.08 26.24 7.96
N THR A 180 -8.80 27.54 7.88
CA THR A 180 -7.45 28.11 8.08
C THR A 180 -7.41 28.69 9.50
N GLU A 181 -7.47 27.81 10.50
CA GLU A 181 -7.21 28.22 11.88
C GLU A 181 -5.72 28.60 11.97
N PRO A 182 -5.36 29.81 12.42
CA PRO A 182 -3.99 30.34 12.36
C PRO A 182 -2.99 29.63 13.30
N ASN A 183 -3.39 28.56 13.98
CA ASN A 183 -2.50 27.64 14.70
C ASN A 183 -2.22 26.40 13.82
N ASP A 184 -1.62 26.63 12.65
CA ASP A 184 -1.23 25.63 11.65
C ASP A 184 -0.12 24.72 12.17
N VAL A 185 -0.45 23.76 13.04
CA VAL A 185 0.43 22.61 13.28
C VAL A 185 0.31 21.72 12.05
N THR A 186 1.32 21.76 11.16
CA THR A 186 1.40 20.82 10.04
C THR A 186 1.31 19.39 10.58
N PRO A 187 0.32 18.59 10.16
CA PRO A 187 0.17 17.23 10.67
C PRO A 187 1.44 16.41 10.43
N VAL A 188 1.89 15.71 11.47
CA VAL A 188 3.05 14.80 11.38
C VAL A 188 2.70 13.68 10.41
N ALA A 189 3.57 13.39 9.44
CA ALA A 189 3.33 12.30 8.50
C ALA A 189 3.32 10.94 9.20
N PHE A 190 2.56 9.96 8.68
CA PHE A 190 2.41 8.63 9.29
C PHE A 190 3.75 7.98 9.68
N ARG A 191 4.73 8.05 8.77
CA ARG A 191 6.08 7.51 8.96
C ARG A 191 6.90 8.25 10.01
N ASP A 192 6.61 9.53 10.23
CA ASP A 192 7.42 10.43 11.06
C ASP A 192 6.97 10.46 12.53
N ILE A 193 6.00 9.61 12.89
CA ILE A 193 5.60 9.39 14.27
C ILE A 193 6.78 8.77 15.03
N VAL A 194 7.34 9.55 15.95
CA VAL A 194 8.43 9.12 16.83
C VAL A 194 7.87 8.46 18.07
N GLY A 195 8.41 7.29 18.42
CA GLY A 195 8.10 6.58 19.66
C GLY A 195 9.29 5.73 20.11
N ARG A 196 9.06 4.88 21.10
CA ARG A 196 10.07 3.93 21.58
C ARG A 196 10.14 2.72 20.66
N LEU A 197 11.33 2.45 20.13
CA LEU A 197 11.63 1.25 19.35
C LEU A 197 11.89 0.05 20.28
N PRO A 198 11.82 -1.20 19.77
CA PRO A 198 12.08 -2.40 20.57
C PRO A 198 13.47 -2.44 21.24
N ASP A 199 14.45 -1.71 20.70
CA ASP A 199 15.79 -1.55 21.25
C ASP A 199 15.91 -0.46 22.34
N GLY A 200 14.78 0.14 22.74
CA GLY A 200 14.70 1.19 23.75
C GLY A 200 15.05 2.60 23.27
N ARG A 201 15.50 2.78 22.02
CA ARG A 201 15.78 4.11 21.46
C ARG A 201 14.50 4.81 21.02
N SER A 202 14.58 6.13 20.87
CA SER A 202 13.52 6.91 20.20
C SER A 202 13.76 6.88 18.69
N GLY A 203 12.71 6.62 17.91
CA GLY A 203 12.77 6.62 16.45
C GLY A 203 11.41 6.45 15.81
N HIS A 204 11.38 6.40 14.48
CA HIS A 204 10.14 6.25 13.71
C HIS A 204 9.52 4.87 13.95
N VAL A 205 8.36 4.82 14.62
CA VAL A 205 7.70 3.55 14.97
C VAL A 205 6.96 2.92 13.78
N ASN A 206 6.59 3.74 12.80
CA ASN A 206 5.90 3.35 11.57
C ASN A 206 6.88 3.30 10.39
N ASP A 207 8.12 2.93 10.63
CA ASP A 207 9.11 2.73 9.58
C ASP A 207 9.18 1.22 9.24
N LEU A 208 9.00 0.89 7.95
CA LEU A 208 9.07 -0.50 7.50
C LEU A 208 10.46 -1.13 7.75
N GLY A 209 11.51 -0.33 7.70
CA GLY A 209 12.90 -0.71 7.96
C GLY A 209 13.26 -0.90 9.44
N ALA A 210 12.35 -0.61 10.39
CA ALA A 210 12.65 -0.74 11.82
C ALA A 210 13.08 -2.17 12.22
N LEU A 211 12.44 -3.21 11.67
CA LEU A 211 12.85 -4.59 11.95
C LEU A 211 14.17 -4.96 11.29
N ALA A 212 14.50 -4.37 10.14
CA ALA A 212 15.79 -4.61 9.49
C ALA A 212 16.93 -4.02 10.33
N ARG A 213 16.73 -2.83 10.93
CA ARG A 213 17.70 -2.23 11.85
C ARG A 213 17.89 -3.05 13.12
N ALA A 214 16.81 -3.61 13.67
CA ALA A 214 16.92 -4.56 14.78
C ALA A 214 17.71 -5.81 14.37
N ALA A 215 17.44 -6.39 13.20
CA ALA A 215 18.18 -7.54 12.68
C ALA A 215 19.68 -7.24 12.44
N ALA A 216 20.02 -6.02 12.01
CA ALA A 216 21.41 -5.58 11.87
C ALA A 216 22.12 -5.50 13.23
N VAL A 217 21.46 -5.01 14.28
CA VAL A 217 22.01 -5.03 15.65
C VAL A 217 22.29 -6.48 16.10
N GLU A 218 21.34 -7.39 15.93
CA GLU A 218 21.53 -8.81 16.27
C GLU A 218 22.68 -9.45 15.47
N ALA A 219 22.77 -9.14 14.18
CA ALA A 219 23.86 -9.61 13.34
C ALA A 219 25.23 -9.07 13.80
N TYR A 220 25.31 -7.80 14.21
CA TYR A 220 26.52 -7.22 14.78
C TYR A 220 26.92 -7.86 16.11
N VAL A 221 25.97 -8.04 17.04
CA VAL A 221 26.20 -8.74 18.32
C VAL A 221 26.72 -10.16 18.08
N SER A 222 26.20 -10.83 17.05
CA SER A 222 26.65 -12.15 16.59
C SER A 222 27.97 -12.11 15.79
N ARG A 223 28.66 -10.97 15.72
CA ARG A 223 29.91 -10.75 14.97
C ARG A 223 29.80 -11.04 13.47
N ARG A 224 28.59 -10.94 12.91
CA ARG A 224 28.33 -11.13 11.47
C ARG A 224 28.45 -9.83 10.67
N LEU A 225 28.41 -8.68 11.34
CA LEU A 225 28.63 -7.35 10.77
C LEU A 225 29.80 -6.66 11.45
N VAL A 226 30.41 -5.70 10.74
CA VAL A 226 31.41 -4.79 11.33
C VAL A 226 30.77 -3.55 11.93
N ASP A 227 29.58 -3.18 11.45
CA ASP A 227 28.82 -2.01 11.90
C ASP A 227 27.32 -2.33 11.84
N PRO A 228 26.55 -2.12 12.92
CA PRO A 228 25.10 -2.33 12.92
C PRO A 228 24.30 -1.25 12.16
N ILE A 229 24.93 -0.15 11.74
CA ILE A 229 24.23 0.99 11.13
C ILE A 229 23.82 0.66 9.69
N VAL A 230 22.52 0.42 9.52
CA VAL A 230 21.85 0.42 8.21
C VAL A 230 21.71 1.86 7.75
N ARG A 231 22.43 2.21 6.68
CA ARG A 231 22.38 3.52 6.04
C ARG A 231 21.42 3.49 4.87
N GLY A 232 20.96 4.65 4.43
CA GLY A 232 20.04 4.78 3.31
C GLY A 232 20.07 6.14 2.68
N LEU A 233 19.56 6.20 1.46
CA LEU A 233 19.22 7.43 0.76
C LEU A 233 18.03 7.17 -0.17
N HIS A 234 17.41 8.24 -0.65
CA HIS A 234 16.38 8.15 -1.67
C HIS A 234 16.40 9.32 -2.63
N VAL A 235 15.85 9.11 -3.81
CA VAL A 235 15.65 10.14 -4.84
C VAL A 235 14.28 9.97 -5.49
N ARG A 236 13.74 11.05 -6.04
CA ARG A 236 12.57 11.01 -6.94
C ARG A 236 12.97 11.55 -8.31
N TRP A 237 12.98 10.69 -9.31
CA TRP A 237 13.20 11.08 -10.70
C TRP A 237 12.00 11.91 -11.19
N ALA A 238 12.24 12.95 -11.99
CA ALA A 238 11.19 13.86 -12.46
C ALA A 238 10.07 13.12 -13.23
N ASP A 239 10.47 12.24 -14.15
CA ASP A 239 9.60 11.43 -15.02
C ASP A 239 9.76 9.92 -14.76
N GLY A 240 10.00 9.54 -13.50
CA GLY A 240 10.40 8.17 -13.18
C GLY A 240 9.99 7.71 -11.79
N PRO A 241 10.54 6.56 -11.35
CA PRO A 241 10.25 6.03 -10.04
C PRO A 241 10.82 6.91 -8.92
N ALA A 242 10.33 6.68 -7.71
CA ALA A 242 11.16 6.89 -6.54
C ALA A 242 12.18 5.76 -6.42
N GLU A 243 13.42 6.07 -6.12
CA GLU A 243 14.49 5.09 -5.94
C GLU A 243 15.08 5.22 -4.54
N GLY A 244 15.08 4.12 -3.80
CA GLY A 244 15.65 4.01 -2.47
C GLY A 244 16.84 3.09 -2.48
N TRP A 245 17.88 3.47 -1.74
CA TRP A 245 19.09 2.70 -1.53
C TRP A 245 19.23 2.43 -0.04
N SER A 246 19.69 1.25 0.31
CA SER A 246 20.10 0.94 1.67
C SER A 246 21.31 0.03 1.67
N TRP A 247 22.19 0.22 2.63
CA TRP A 247 23.38 -0.61 2.77
C TRP A 247 23.83 -0.76 4.21
N VAL A 248 24.59 -1.82 4.45
CA VAL A 248 25.25 -2.11 5.73
C VAL A 248 26.60 -2.75 5.46
N GLU A 249 27.58 -2.45 6.31
CA GLU A 249 28.92 -2.98 6.17
C GLU A 249 29.06 -4.34 6.86
N VAL A 250 29.35 -5.37 6.07
CA VAL A 250 29.41 -6.77 6.53
C VAL A 250 30.84 -7.16 6.90
N ARG A 251 31.82 -6.68 6.13
CA ARG A 251 33.27 -6.83 6.35
C ARG A 251 33.94 -5.48 6.09
N PRO A 252 35.16 -5.24 6.58
CA PRO A 252 35.86 -3.98 6.33
C PRO A 252 35.89 -3.65 4.84
N GLY A 253 35.31 -2.51 4.45
CA GLY A 253 35.23 -2.05 3.06
C GLY A 253 34.27 -2.84 2.16
N ARG A 254 33.42 -3.72 2.70
CA ARG A 254 32.48 -4.56 1.93
C ARG A 254 31.05 -4.39 2.43
N CYS A 255 30.23 -3.76 1.59
CA CYS A 255 28.85 -3.44 1.90
C CYS A 255 27.89 -4.42 1.23
N LEU A 256 26.87 -4.83 1.97
CA LEU A 256 25.64 -5.36 1.38
C LEU A 256 24.77 -4.19 0.99
N VAL A 257 24.35 -4.12 -0.28
CA VAL A 257 23.63 -2.99 -0.86
C VAL A 257 22.35 -3.48 -1.50
N GLU A 258 21.26 -2.76 -1.25
CA GLU A 258 19.97 -2.98 -1.90
C GLU A 258 19.45 -1.70 -2.53
N ARG A 259 18.76 -1.89 -3.66
CA ARG A 259 18.13 -0.81 -4.43
C ARG A 259 16.71 -1.20 -4.74
N VAL A 260 15.77 -0.35 -4.35
CA VAL A 260 14.34 -0.54 -4.60
C VAL A 260 13.81 0.63 -5.40
N ARG A 261 12.99 0.34 -6.40
CA ARG A 261 12.28 1.36 -7.18
C ARG A 261 10.79 1.23 -6.96
N VAL A 262 10.13 2.36 -6.76
CA VAL A 262 8.70 2.46 -6.51
C VAL A 262 8.07 3.35 -7.58
N TRP A 263 7.08 2.83 -8.29
CA TRP A 263 6.24 3.60 -9.19
C TRP A 263 4.84 3.71 -8.61
N GLU A 264 4.37 4.95 -8.49
CA GLU A 264 2.98 5.25 -8.14
C GLU A 264 2.21 5.63 -9.42
N HIS A 265 1.31 4.75 -9.86
CA HIS A 265 0.42 5.03 -10.97
C HIS A 265 -0.97 5.37 -10.44
N ARG A 266 -1.31 6.67 -10.42
CA ARG A 266 -2.60 7.21 -9.94
C ARG A 266 -2.91 6.86 -8.47
N ILE A 267 -1.89 6.54 -7.69
CA ILE A 267 -1.97 6.24 -6.27
C ILE A 267 -1.12 7.23 -5.49
N SER A 268 -1.52 7.54 -4.25
CA SER A 268 -0.64 8.10 -3.23
C SER A 268 -0.56 7.08 -2.10
N CYS A 269 0.65 6.73 -1.68
CA CYS A 269 0.86 5.79 -0.57
C CYS A 269 0.63 6.39 0.83
N GLY A 270 0.29 7.68 0.93
CA GLY A 270 0.13 8.37 2.24
C GLY A 270 1.47 8.72 2.92
N VAL A 271 2.59 8.42 2.27
CA VAL A 271 3.97 8.79 2.67
C VAL A 271 4.73 9.27 1.44
N ASP A 272 5.87 9.94 1.65
CA ASP A 272 6.75 10.27 0.51
C ASP A 272 7.27 8.98 -0.16
N PRO A 273 7.12 8.84 -1.49
CA PRO A 273 7.56 7.65 -2.23
C PRO A 273 9.06 7.39 -2.17
N GLY A 274 9.89 8.43 -2.03
CA GLY A 274 11.32 8.30 -1.82
C GLY A 274 11.59 7.61 -0.48
N ARG A 275 10.95 8.09 0.59
CA ARG A 275 11.03 7.45 1.92
C ARG A 275 10.48 6.03 1.92
N LEU A 276 9.37 5.76 1.22
CA LEU A 276 8.86 4.40 1.07
C LEU A 276 9.88 3.50 0.36
N ALA A 277 10.52 3.97 -0.70
CA ALA A 277 11.54 3.21 -1.41
C ALA A 277 12.78 2.96 -0.54
N GLU A 278 13.21 3.93 0.27
CA GLU A 278 14.30 3.78 1.24
C GLU A 278 13.97 2.73 2.30
N ASP A 279 12.80 2.83 2.93
CA ASP A 279 12.39 1.91 3.98
C ASP A 279 12.25 0.47 3.41
N LEU A 280 11.76 0.32 2.17
CA LEU A 280 11.74 -0.97 1.47
C LEU A 280 13.14 -1.50 1.13
N ALA A 281 14.08 -0.63 0.76
CA ALA A 281 15.47 -1.04 0.57
C ALA A 281 16.10 -1.51 1.88
N ALA A 282 15.79 -0.86 3.01
CA ALA A 282 16.21 -1.32 4.33
C ALA A 282 15.60 -2.69 4.67
N VAL A 283 14.32 -2.93 4.37
CA VAL A 283 13.71 -4.27 4.51
C VAL A 283 14.48 -5.30 3.69
N ALA A 284 14.81 -5.00 2.44
CA ALA A 284 15.57 -5.90 1.56
C ALA A 284 16.97 -6.22 2.13
N VAL A 285 17.66 -5.24 2.72
CA VAL A 285 18.92 -5.47 3.47
C VAL A 285 18.67 -6.46 4.60
N GLY A 286 17.64 -6.22 5.42
CA GLY A 286 17.27 -7.10 6.53
C GLY A 286 17.01 -8.55 6.10
N GLU A 287 16.35 -8.77 4.97
CA GLU A 287 16.14 -10.11 4.41
C GLU A 287 17.45 -10.80 4.05
N ARG A 288 18.35 -10.09 3.35
CA ARG A 288 19.65 -10.66 2.99
C ARG A 288 20.54 -10.93 4.20
N LEU A 289 20.41 -10.13 5.27
CA LEU A 289 21.09 -10.38 6.54
C LEU A 289 20.66 -11.70 7.21
N ARG A 290 19.39 -12.12 7.05
CA ARG A 290 18.94 -13.42 7.55
C ARG A 290 19.54 -14.58 6.76
N GLY A 291 19.87 -14.37 5.50
CA GLY A 291 20.47 -15.37 4.62
C GLY A 291 21.99 -15.54 4.74
N LEU A 292 22.69 -14.77 5.58
CA LEU A 292 24.16 -14.80 5.67
C LEU A 292 24.74 -16.16 6.04
N ASP A 293 23.98 -17.00 6.76
CA ASP A 293 24.44 -18.32 7.21
C ASP A 293 24.30 -19.38 6.10
N GLY A 294 23.55 -19.09 5.03
CA GLY A 294 23.24 -20.01 3.93
C GLY A 294 24.13 -19.88 2.69
N GLY A 295 25.05 -18.91 2.66
CA GLY A 295 25.96 -18.67 1.53
C GLY A 295 26.63 -17.30 1.59
N GLU A 296 27.68 -17.09 0.79
CA GLU A 296 28.36 -15.80 0.74
C GLU A 296 27.50 -14.78 -0.03
N PRO A 297 27.05 -13.69 0.62
CA PRO A 297 26.25 -12.66 -0.06
C PRO A 297 27.09 -11.92 -1.10
N GLU A 298 26.47 -11.45 -2.16
CA GLU A 298 27.12 -10.50 -3.07
C GLU A 298 27.38 -9.17 -2.33
N LEU A 299 28.65 -8.88 -2.05
CA LEU A 299 29.10 -7.66 -1.38
C LEU A 299 29.80 -6.72 -2.35
N VAL A 300 29.44 -5.45 -2.30
CA VAL A 300 30.01 -4.36 -3.09
C VAL A 300 31.16 -3.71 -2.30
N ALA A 301 32.23 -3.32 -2.99
CA ALA A 301 33.30 -2.55 -2.36
C ALA A 301 32.79 -1.17 -1.92
N ARG A 302 33.25 -0.67 -0.77
CA ARG A 302 32.81 0.62 -0.23
C ARG A 302 33.10 1.75 -1.21
N GLU A 303 34.28 1.74 -1.82
CA GLU A 303 34.72 2.74 -2.80
C GLU A 303 33.84 2.72 -4.06
N GLN A 304 33.39 1.52 -4.47
CA GLN A 304 32.44 1.37 -5.58
C GLN A 304 31.09 1.97 -5.22
N LEU A 305 30.56 1.68 -4.02
CA LEU A 305 29.31 2.28 -3.54
C LEU A 305 29.39 3.81 -3.47
N ASP A 306 30.47 4.35 -2.92
CA ASP A 306 30.67 5.81 -2.84
C ASP A 306 30.76 6.44 -4.24
N GLY A 307 31.42 5.75 -5.18
CA GLY A 307 31.43 6.12 -6.60
C GLY A 307 30.05 6.08 -7.24
N ASP A 308 29.22 5.08 -6.92
CA ASP A 308 27.84 4.96 -7.40
C ASP A 308 26.96 6.09 -6.87
N ILE A 309 27.09 6.44 -5.59
CA ILE A 309 26.38 7.54 -4.94
C ILE A 309 26.77 8.88 -5.57
N ARG A 310 28.06 9.12 -5.81
CA ARG A 310 28.52 10.35 -6.50
C ARG A 310 27.97 10.44 -7.93
N ARG A 311 27.93 9.32 -8.68
CA ARG A 311 27.30 9.29 -10.01
C ARG A 311 25.80 9.52 -9.95
N LEU A 312 25.12 9.09 -8.89
CA LEU A 312 23.72 9.41 -8.64
C LEU A 312 23.55 10.92 -8.37
N GLY A 313 24.38 11.51 -7.50
CA GLY A 313 24.36 12.94 -7.19
C GLY A 313 24.64 13.83 -8.39
N ALA A 314 25.52 13.41 -9.30
CA ALA A 314 25.81 14.13 -10.55
C ALA A 314 24.57 14.27 -11.48
N ARG A 315 23.54 13.44 -11.28
CA ARG A 315 22.28 13.47 -12.03
C ARG A 315 21.17 14.25 -11.31
N ARG A 316 21.53 15.15 -10.37
CA ARG A 316 20.57 15.92 -9.55
C ARG A 316 19.53 16.67 -10.37
N ASP A 317 19.90 17.15 -11.57
CA ASP A 317 19.01 17.94 -12.42
C ASP A 317 17.88 17.10 -13.06
N GLU A 318 18.03 15.77 -13.05
CA GLU A 318 16.98 14.84 -13.48
C GLU A 318 15.98 14.51 -12.35
N MET A 319 16.20 15.03 -11.13
CA MET A 319 15.42 14.72 -9.94
C MET A 319 14.43 15.85 -9.61
N ARG A 320 13.21 15.50 -9.20
CA ARG A 320 12.13 16.46 -8.91
C ARG A 320 12.50 17.48 -7.82
N ASN A 321 13.27 17.06 -6.81
CA ASN A 321 13.67 17.89 -5.67
C ASN A 321 15.21 18.00 -5.57
N GLY A 322 15.93 17.75 -6.66
CA GLY A 322 17.38 17.60 -6.65
C GLY A 322 17.85 16.38 -5.84
N PHE A 323 19.14 16.40 -5.49
CA PHE A 323 19.79 15.39 -4.66
C PHE A 323 19.99 15.94 -3.24
N GLY A 324 19.36 15.32 -2.24
CA GLY A 324 19.35 15.78 -0.84
C GLY A 324 20.47 15.20 0.03
N PHE A 325 21.41 14.46 -0.56
CA PHE A 325 22.41 13.68 0.17
C PHE A 325 23.84 14.09 -0.18
N ASP A 326 24.07 15.40 -0.40
CA ASP A 326 25.39 15.96 -0.75
C ASP A 326 26.47 15.61 0.29
N HIS A 327 26.10 15.44 1.56
CA HIS A 327 26.98 14.97 2.65
C HIS A 327 27.50 13.53 2.48
N LEU A 328 26.95 12.74 1.57
CA LEU A 328 27.46 11.41 1.22
C LEU A 328 28.43 11.44 0.03
N CYS A 329 28.61 12.61 -0.60
CA CYS A 329 29.49 12.79 -1.75
C CYS A 329 30.83 13.44 -1.39
N VAL A 330 31.04 13.78 -0.11
CA VAL A 330 32.31 14.30 0.41
C VAL A 330 33.27 13.16 0.73
N ASP A 331 34.56 13.39 0.46
CA ASP A 331 35.66 12.44 0.70
C ASP A 331 36.04 12.32 2.19
#